data_AF-A0A962MNC0-F1
#
_entry.id   AF-A0A962MNC0-F1
#
_cell.length_a   1.000
_cell.length_b   1.000
_cell.length_c   1.000
_cell.angle_alpha   90.00
_cell.angle_beta   90.00
_cell.angle_gamma   90.00
#
_symmetry.space_group_name_H-M   'P 1'
#
loop_
_entity.id
_entity.type
_entity.pdbx_description
1 polymer ?
#
loop_
_entity_poly.entity_id
_entity_poly.type
_entity_poly.pdbx_seq_one_letter_code
_entity_poly.pdbx_strand_id
1 'polypeptide(L)'
;MKTDLLDYSGEVQTALQSGQAVVALESTIIAHGLPWPQNLQCAQRLEAIVRAHDAVPATIAVLGGRIKIGLSAAELDYLAQGQQQGKQIAKLSRRDLAIVLARQADGATTVAGTMLCAHLAGIRVFATGGIGGVHRGAEQSFD
;
A
#
# COMPACT_ATOMS: atom_id res chain seq x y z
N MET A 1 6.49 -19.71 3.92
CA MET A 1 6.38 -19.19 2.54
C MET A 1 7.38 -18.05 2.43
N LYS A 2 8.34 -18.11 1.50
CA LYS A 2 9.58 -17.30 1.54
C LYS A 2 9.31 -15.80 1.72
N THR A 3 9.90 -15.24 2.78
CA THR A 3 10.03 -13.79 3.11
C THR A 3 10.84 -13.01 2.06
N ASP A 4 11.37 -13.69 1.04
CA ASP A 4 12.30 -13.18 0.04
C ASP A 4 11.69 -12.16 -0.93
N LEU A 5 10.41 -11.81 -0.82
CA LEU A 5 9.74 -10.81 -1.67
C LEU A 5 9.39 -9.50 -0.94
N LEU A 6 9.54 -9.48 0.39
CA LEU A 6 9.16 -8.36 1.24
C LEU A 6 10.41 -7.55 1.61
N ASP A 7 10.31 -6.24 1.42
CA ASP A 7 11.28 -5.29 1.92
C ASP A 7 10.60 -4.42 2.98
N TYR A 8 11.17 -4.38 4.17
CA TYR A 8 10.65 -3.56 5.27
C TYR A 8 11.42 -2.25 5.35
N SER A 9 10.73 -1.16 5.70
CA SER A 9 11.43 0.01 6.23
C SER A 9 12.08 -0.34 7.58
N GLY A 10 13.16 0.35 7.94
CA GLY A 10 13.84 0.12 9.22
C GLY A 10 12.92 0.36 10.42
N GLU A 11 12.04 1.37 10.34
CA GLU A 11 11.05 1.69 11.38
C GLU A 11 10.07 0.53 11.58
N VAL A 12 9.49 0.00 10.50
CA VAL A 12 8.54 -1.12 10.57
C VAL A 12 9.23 -2.40 11.05
N GLN A 13 10.43 -2.70 10.55
CA GLN A 13 11.17 -3.88 10.97
C GLN A 13 11.45 -3.85 12.49
N THR A 14 11.87 -2.69 13.00
CA THR A 14 12.12 -2.49 14.43
C THR A 14 10.83 -2.66 15.24
N ALA A 15 9.73 -2.06 14.79
CA ALA A 15 8.43 -2.14 15.47
C ALA A 15 7.91 -3.58 15.56
N LEU A 16 8.02 -4.36 14.47
CA LEU A 16 7.62 -5.76 14.47
C LEU A 16 8.48 -6.62 15.40
N GLN A 17 9.78 -6.36 15.46
CA GLN A 17 10.71 -7.09 16.35
C GLN A 17 10.51 -6.75 17.82
N SER A 18 10.16 -5.50 18.14
CA SER A 18 9.91 -5.03 19.51
C SER A 18 8.48 -5.30 20.00
N GLY A 19 7.58 -5.78 19.12
CA GLY A 19 6.17 -5.98 19.43
C GLY A 19 5.36 -4.69 19.50
N GLN A 20 5.89 -3.58 18.98
CA GLN A 20 5.15 -2.32 18.87
C GLN A 20 4.01 -2.44 17.86
N ALA A 21 2.93 -1.70 18.08
CA ALA A 21 1.78 -1.67 17.17
C ALA A 21 2.19 -1.14 15.78
N VAL A 22 1.79 -1.86 14.73
CA VAL A 22 1.98 -1.46 13.34
C VAL A 22 0.61 -1.39 12.65
N VAL A 23 0.36 -0.32 11.91
CA VAL A 23 -0.87 -0.13 11.13
C VAL A 23 -0.52 -0.06 9.65
N ALA A 24 -1.01 -1.04 8.88
CA ALA A 24 -0.86 -0.99 7.43
C ALA A 24 -1.71 0.14 6.82
N LEU A 25 -1.25 0.70 5.71
CA LEU A 25 -1.96 1.70 4.89
C LEU A 25 -1.86 1.31 3.40
N GLU A 26 -2.91 1.54 2.62
CA GLU A 26 -2.89 1.23 1.18
C GLU A 26 -2.28 2.35 0.35
N SER A 27 -1.81 2.02 -0.86
CA SER A 27 -1.22 3.00 -1.79
C SER A 27 -2.14 3.34 -2.97
N THR A 28 -3.23 2.61 -3.21
CA THR A 28 -4.18 2.94 -4.31
C THR A 28 -4.76 4.33 -4.14
N ILE A 29 -5.11 4.74 -2.92
CA ILE A 29 -5.59 6.11 -2.67
C ILE A 29 -4.56 7.18 -3.06
N ILE A 30 -3.26 6.85 -2.99
CA ILE A 30 -2.16 7.75 -3.35
C ILE A 30 -2.03 7.85 -4.87
N ALA A 31 -1.98 6.71 -5.57
CA ALA A 31 -1.70 6.70 -7.01
C ALA A 31 -2.94 6.90 -7.89
N HIS A 32 -4.15 6.58 -7.40
CA HIS A 32 -5.37 6.53 -8.22
C HIS A 32 -6.62 7.13 -7.55
N GLY A 33 -6.59 7.38 -6.23
CA GLY A 33 -7.77 7.82 -5.49
C GLY A 33 -7.92 9.34 -5.36
N LEU A 34 -6.80 10.05 -5.26
CA LEU A 34 -6.78 11.51 -5.08
C LEU A 34 -5.84 12.17 -6.10
N PRO A 35 -6.14 13.41 -6.53
CA PRO A 35 -5.22 14.18 -7.37
C PRO A 35 -3.98 14.61 -6.58
N TRP A 36 -2.90 14.89 -7.28
CA TRP A 36 -1.73 15.56 -6.70
C TRP A 36 -2.00 17.07 -6.56
N PRO A 37 -1.57 17.72 -5.46
CA PRO A 37 -0.76 17.19 -4.35
C PRO A 37 -1.56 16.58 -3.18
N GLN A 38 -2.89 16.52 -3.27
CA GLN A 38 -3.76 16.07 -2.17
C GLN A 38 -3.50 14.61 -1.79
N ASN A 39 -3.15 13.76 -2.75
CA ASN A 39 -2.77 12.37 -2.52
C ASN A 39 -1.57 12.22 -1.56
N LEU A 40 -0.50 12.97 -1.79
CA LEU A 40 0.70 12.97 -0.96
C LEU A 40 0.40 13.53 0.44
N GLN A 41 -0.30 14.67 0.50
CA GLN A 41 -0.69 15.31 1.75
C GLN A 41 -1.57 14.37 2.60
N CYS A 42 -2.48 13.65 1.96
CA CYS A 42 -3.32 12.65 2.61
C CYS A 42 -2.47 11.51 3.19
N ALA A 43 -1.57 10.93 2.39
CA ALA A 43 -0.68 9.86 2.84
C ALA A 43 0.17 10.28 4.05
N GLN A 44 0.83 11.44 3.97
CA GLN A 44 1.65 11.99 5.04
C GLN A 44 0.82 12.27 6.31
N ARG A 45 -0.41 12.78 6.15
CA ARG A 45 -1.30 13.04 7.28
C ARG A 45 -1.77 11.74 7.94
N LEU A 46 -2.11 10.72 7.17
CA LEU A 46 -2.49 9.40 7.72
C LEU A 46 -1.32 8.79 8.50
N GLU A 47 -0.12 8.83 7.93
CA GLU A 47 1.10 8.40 8.58
C GLU A 47 1.38 9.16 9.89
N ALA A 48 1.18 10.48 9.90
CA ALA A 48 1.34 11.29 11.11
C ALA A 48 0.29 10.95 12.18
N ILE A 49 -0.97 10.69 11.80
CA ILE A 49 -2.04 10.30 12.71
C ILE A 49 -1.73 8.97 13.40
N VAL A 50 -1.22 7.99 12.65
CA VAL A 50 -0.82 6.68 13.22
C VAL A 50 0.30 6.88 14.25
N ARG A 51 1.33 7.68 13.92
CA ARG A 51 2.42 8.01 14.85
C ARG A 51 1.94 8.75 16.09
N ALA A 52 0.96 9.65 15.96
CA ALA A 52 0.37 10.36 17.09
C ALA A 52 -0.41 9.46 18.07
N HIS A 53 -0.69 8.20 17.69
CA HIS A 53 -1.31 7.18 18.54
C HIS A 53 -0.32 6.06 18.91
N ASP A 54 0.97 6.38 18.98
CA ASP A 54 2.06 5.47 19.42
C ASP A 54 2.21 4.19 18.58
N ALA A 55 1.71 4.20 17.35
CA ALA A 55 1.85 3.12 16.38
C ALA A 55 2.76 3.51 15.21
N VAL A 56 3.32 2.51 14.54
CA VAL A 56 4.15 2.70 13.34
C VAL A 56 3.32 2.48 12.08
N PRO A 57 3.23 3.45 11.16
CA PRO A 57 2.54 3.25 9.90
C PRO A 57 3.40 2.43 8.93
N ALA A 58 2.74 1.54 8.21
CA ALA A 58 3.32 0.77 7.13
C ALA A 58 2.50 1.01 5.85
N THR A 59 2.80 2.07 5.11
CA THR A 59 2.25 2.22 3.75
C THR A 59 2.80 1.13 2.83
N ILE A 60 1.94 0.41 2.12
CA ILE A 60 2.31 -0.78 1.35
C ILE A 60 2.13 -0.54 -0.16
N ALA A 61 3.17 -0.82 -0.93
CA ALA A 61 3.15 -0.80 -2.40
C ALA A 61 4.05 -1.88 -2.98
N VAL A 62 4.03 -2.05 -4.30
CA VAL A 62 5.05 -2.82 -5.03
C VAL A 62 5.91 -1.86 -5.83
N LEU A 63 7.22 -1.88 -5.62
CA LEU A 63 8.19 -1.07 -6.35
C LEU A 63 9.33 -1.96 -6.86
N GLY A 64 9.63 -1.93 -8.16
CA GLY A 64 10.63 -2.77 -8.80
C GLY A 64 10.39 -4.27 -8.60
N GLY A 65 9.12 -4.70 -8.50
CA GLY A 65 8.74 -6.07 -8.17
C GLY A 65 9.01 -6.51 -6.73
N ARG A 66 9.24 -5.57 -5.81
CA ARG A 66 9.40 -5.83 -4.37
C ARG A 66 8.19 -5.32 -3.61
N ILE A 67 7.66 -6.14 -2.70
CA ILE A 67 6.59 -5.71 -1.79
C ILE A 67 7.24 -4.85 -0.71
N LYS A 68 6.97 -3.55 -0.74
CA LYS A 68 7.48 -2.60 0.25
C LYS A 68 6.51 -2.52 1.43
N ILE A 69 6.99 -2.75 2.64
CA ILE A 69 6.24 -2.64 3.89
C ILE A 69 6.78 -1.43 4.66
N GLY A 70 6.05 -0.31 4.54
CA GLY A 70 6.55 1.00 4.94
C GLY A 70 7.33 1.64 3.81
N LEU A 71 6.84 2.78 3.32
CA LEU A 71 7.49 3.56 2.27
C LEU A 71 8.32 4.68 2.87
N SER A 72 9.43 5.00 2.22
CA SER A 72 10.17 6.24 2.46
C SER A 72 9.40 7.45 1.89
N ALA A 73 9.77 8.65 2.34
CA ALA A 73 9.22 9.89 1.79
C ALA A 73 9.39 9.98 0.26
N ALA A 74 10.55 9.59 -0.26
CA ALA A 74 10.83 9.59 -1.69
C ALA A 74 9.95 8.59 -2.47
N GLU A 75 9.66 7.43 -1.89
CA GLU A 75 8.75 6.44 -2.49
C GLU A 75 7.29 6.89 -2.45
N LEU A 76 6.86 7.60 -1.39
CA LEU A 76 5.55 8.24 -1.34
C LEU A 76 5.42 9.32 -2.42
N ASP A 77 6.42 10.19 -2.54
CA ASP A 77 6.49 11.21 -3.59
C ASP A 77 6.45 10.60 -5.00
N TYR A 78 7.22 9.53 -5.19
CA TYR A 78 7.25 8.76 -6.44
C TYR A 78 5.86 8.26 -6.84
N LEU A 79 5.12 7.66 -5.91
CA LEU A 79 3.77 7.16 -6.18
C LEU A 79 2.77 8.30 -6.43
N ALA A 80 2.85 9.37 -5.62
CA ALA A 80 1.93 10.49 -5.70
C ALA A 80 2.03 11.27 -7.02
N GLN A 81 3.23 11.40 -7.56
CA GLN A 81 3.48 12.15 -8.81
C GLN A 81 3.52 11.24 -10.04
N GLY A 82 3.60 9.91 -9.86
CA GLY A 82 3.96 9.00 -10.93
C GLY A 82 3.03 9.08 -12.15
N GLN A 83 1.72 9.12 -11.95
CA GLN A 83 0.78 9.23 -13.09
C GLN A 83 0.96 10.54 -13.87
N GLN A 84 1.14 11.67 -13.20
CA GLN A 84 1.37 12.97 -13.85
C GLN A 84 2.70 13.01 -14.59
N GLN A 85 3.69 12.25 -14.12
CA GLN A 85 5.01 12.10 -14.76
C GLN A 85 5.02 11.02 -15.85
N GLY A 86 3.86 10.48 -16.25
CA GLY A 86 3.75 9.45 -17.29
C GLY A 86 4.25 8.07 -16.87
N LYS A 87 4.47 7.83 -15.57
CA LYS A 87 4.89 6.53 -15.05
C LYS A 87 3.71 5.56 -15.00
N GLN A 88 4.02 4.30 -15.30
CA GLN A 88 3.05 3.21 -15.25
C GLN A 88 3.01 2.61 -13.83
N ILE A 89 2.12 3.12 -13.00
CA ILE A 89 1.82 2.55 -11.68
C ILE A 89 0.52 1.76 -11.83
N ALA A 90 0.61 0.43 -11.72
CA ALA A 90 -0.56 -0.43 -11.84
C ALA A 90 -1.40 -0.42 -10.54
N LYS A 91 -2.73 -0.46 -10.66
CA LYS A 91 -3.64 -0.67 -9.54
C LYS A 91 -3.73 -2.16 -9.22
N LEU A 92 -3.24 -2.59 -8.06
CA LEU A 92 -3.03 -4.00 -7.73
C LEU A 92 -4.10 -4.56 -6.79
N SER A 93 -4.96 -5.42 -7.32
CA SER A 93 -5.73 -6.38 -6.53
C SER A 93 -4.94 -7.67 -6.35
N ARG A 94 -5.52 -8.66 -5.67
CA ARG A 94 -4.87 -9.95 -5.38
C ARG A 94 -4.38 -10.66 -6.64
N ARG A 95 -5.17 -10.61 -7.73
CA ARG A 95 -4.85 -11.30 -8.99
C ARG A 95 -3.67 -10.67 -9.74
N ASP A 96 -3.39 -9.39 -9.48
CA ASP A 96 -2.41 -8.61 -10.24
C ASP A 96 -0.99 -8.74 -9.65
N LEU A 97 -0.89 -9.03 -8.34
CA LEU A 97 0.37 -9.06 -7.60
C LEU A 97 1.43 -9.97 -8.24
N ALA A 98 1.10 -11.22 -8.54
CA ALA A 98 2.08 -12.16 -9.10
C ALA A 98 2.68 -11.68 -10.43
N ILE A 99 1.86 -11.03 -11.27
CA ILE A 99 2.28 -10.50 -12.57
C ILE A 99 3.25 -9.33 -12.38
N VAL A 100 2.91 -8.39 -11.50
CA VAL A 100 3.73 -7.20 -11.26
C VAL A 100 5.05 -7.55 -10.57
N LEU A 101 5.04 -8.48 -9.62
CA LEU A 101 6.25 -9.00 -8.99
C LEU A 101 7.18 -9.69 -10.01
N ALA A 102 6.63 -10.56 -10.86
CA ALA A 102 7.41 -11.27 -11.88
C ALA A 102 7.98 -10.34 -12.95
N ARG A 103 7.29 -9.25 -13.28
CA ARG A 103 7.73 -8.25 -14.26
C ARG A 103 8.66 -7.19 -13.70
N GLN A 104 8.95 -7.23 -12.39
CA GLN A 104 9.70 -6.18 -11.71
C GLN A 104 9.09 -4.78 -11.92
N ALA A 105 7.76 -4.72 -12.03
CA ALA A 105 7.03 -3.49 -12.28
C ALA A 105 6.57 -2.82 -10.97
N ASP A 106 6.06 -1.61 -11.10
CA ASP A 106 5.53 -0.83 -9.98
C ASP A 106 4.01 -0.90 -9.92
N GLY A 107 3.47 -0.84 -8.71
CA GLY A 107 2.04 -0.74 -8.53
C GLY A 107 1.60 -0.37 -7.12
N ALA A 108 0.46 0.30 -7.08
CA ALA A 108 -0.23 0.70 -5.88
C ALA A 108 -1.21 -0.40 -5.46
N THR A 109 -1.13 -0.85 -4.21
CA THR A 109 -1.99 -1.92 -3.70
C THR A 109 -3.36 -1.38 -3.32
N THR A 110 -4.41 -2.07 -3.76
CA THR A 110 -5.79 -1.88 -3.28
C THR A 110 -5.96 -2.55 -1.92
N VAL A 111 -7.06 -2.27 -1.22
CA VAL A 111 -7.48 -3.01 0.00
C VAL A 111 -7.15 -4.51 -0.04
N ALA A 112 -7.56 -5.23 -1.09
CA ALA A 112 -7.33 -6.68 -1.19
C ALA A 112 -5.84 -7.04 -1.31
N GLY A 113 -5.07 -6.25 -2.08
CA GLY A 113 -3.62 -6.43 -2.21
C GLY A 113 -2.88 -6.07 -0.91
N THR A 114 -3.25 -4.96 -0.29
CA THR A 114 -2.68 -4.48 0.98
C THR A 114 -2.90 -5.49 2.09
N MET A 115 -4.11 -6.04 2.23
CA MET A 115 -4.42 -7.07 3.24
C MET A 115 -3.53 -8.32 3.07
N LEU A 116 -3.34 -8.79 1.84
CA LEU A 116 -2.48 -9.94 1.57
C LEU A 116 -1.02 -9.64 1.97
N CYS A 117 -0.48 -8.50 1.55
CA CYS A 117 0.89 -8.10 1.87
C CYS A 117 1.09 -7.86 3.38
N ALA A 118 0.14 -7.20 4.03
CA ALA A 118 0.14 -6.97 5.48
C ALA A 118 0.11 -8.29 6.26
N HIS A 119 -0.72 -9.25 5.82
CA HIS A 119 -0.76 -10.59 6.41
C HIS A 119 0.57 -11.32 6.27
N LEU A 120 1.20 -11.26 5.09
CA LEU A 120 2.54 -11.84 4.86
C LEU A 120 3.62 -11.18 5.74
N ALA A 121 3.45 -9.90 6.06
CA ALA A 121 4.32 -9.12 6.94
C ALA A 121 4.02 -9.30 8.44
N GLY A 122 2.99 -10.08 8.81
CA GLY A 122 2.57 -10.26 10.20
C GLY A 122 1.81 -9.07 10.81
N ILE A 123 1.38 -8.10 10.00
CA ILE A 123 0.61 -6.93 10.43
C ILE A 123 -0.88 -7.30 10.48
N ARG A 124 -1.53 -7.04 11.62
CA ARG A 124 -2.92 -7.46 11.88
C ARG A 124 -3.95 -6.32 11.81
N VAL A 125 -3.50 -5.08 11.69
CA VAL A 125 -4.36 -3.89 11.63
C VAL A 125 -4.08 -3.14 10.33
N PHE A 126 -5.13 -2.80 9.60
CA PHE A 126 -5.07 -2.06 8.34
C PHE A 126 -6.14 -0.97 8.34
N ALA A 127 -5.73 0.28 8.10
CA ALA A 127 -6.63 1.42 7.96
C ALA A 127 -6.75 1.85 6.49
N THR A 128 -7.97 2.12 6.04
CA THR A 128 -8.30 2.62 4.70
C THR A 128 -9.50 3.58 4.77
N GLY A 129 -9.76 4.31 3.70
CA GLY A 129 -10.94 5.20 3.61
C GLY A 129 -12.25 4.42 3.41
N GLY A 130 -12.24 3.40 2.57
CA GLY A 130 -13.41 2.58 2.28
C GLY A 130 -13.03 1.29 1.56
N ILE A 131 -13.81 0.23 1.77
CA ILE A 131 -13.59 -1.05 1.11
C ILE A 131 -14.30 -1.09 -0.25
N GLY A 132 -13.79 -1.92 -1.15
CA GLY A 132 -14.58 -2.35 -2.31
C GLY A 132 -15.79 -3.17 -1.87
N GLY A 133 -16.73 -3.38 -2.79
CA GLY A 133 -17.94 -4.14 -2.52
C GLY A 133 -18.73 -4.38 -3.80
N VAL A 134 -19.90 -5.00 -3.63
CA VAL A 134 -20.81 -5.29 -4.75
C VAL A 134 -21.23 -3.98 -5.40
N HIS A 135 -21.01 -3.84 -6.70
CA HIS A 135 -21.45 -2.66 -7.43
C HIS A 135 -22.96 -2.68 -7.67
N ARG A 136 -23.54 -1.49 -7.93
CA ARG A 136 -24.96 -1.40 -8.30
C ARG A 136 -25.14 -2.00 -9.70
N GLY A 137 -26.09 -2.93 -9.86
CA GLY A 137 -26.28 -3.68 -11.11
C GLY A 137 -25.50 -4.99 -11.18
N ALA A 138 -24.79 -5.37 -10.10
CA ALA A 138 -24.01 -6.60 -10.04
C ALA A 138 -24.83 -7.88 -10.27
N GLU A 139 -26.15 -7.82 -10.04
CA GLU A 139 -27.05 -8.93 -10.36
C GLU A 139 -27.06 -9.30 -11.86
N GLN A 140 -26.60 -8.39 -12.72
CA GLN A 140 -26.42 -8.61 -14.16
C GLN A 140 -24.94 -8.60 -14.57
N SER A 141 -24.15 -7.64 -14.08
CA SER A 141 -22.76 -7.44 -14.53
C SER A 141 -21.73 -8.37 -13.88
N PHE A 142 -22.06 -8.90 -12.69
CA PHE A 142 -21.17 -9.67 -11.82
C PHE A 142 -19.91 -8.88 -11.40
N ASP A 143 -20.11 -7.58 -11.15
CA ASP A 143 -19.09 -6.64 -10.67
C ASP A 143 -19.21 -6.40 -9.15
#